data_AF-A0A0K2RKJ3-F1
#
_entry.id   AF-A0A0K2RKJ3-F1
#
_cell.length_a   1.000
_cell.length_b   1.000
_cell.length_c   1.000
_cell.angle_alpha   90.00
_cell.angle_beta   90.00
_cell.angle_gamma   90.00
#
_symmetry.space_group_name_H-M   'P 1'
#
loop_
_entity.id
_entity.type
_entity.pdbx_description
1 polymer ?
#
loop_
_entity_poly.entity_id
_entity_poly.type
_entity_poly.pdbx_seq_one_letter_code
_entity_poly.pdbx_strand_id
1 'polypeptide(L)'
;MGPPLSRVSARRSSLAGSTFALHPELAAREQGYETSAENSIDAVGSRDAAIEFLFVCSLTLIDISRLCEEIISWASQQFGWIRMDDAYCTGSSIMPQKKNPDIAEIARGKSGRVLGDLMGLMATVKSLPLAYNRDLAEDKNAVFDAVDTLEVALPALSGLVRTFTVNVEATTKQATAGFTLATEVADWLAKQDIPFSEAHEISGALVRFCETNGLDYGDLSTEQLASVDPRLTPEVKSVLTIEAALEAHSGFGGTAPHRVAEQLARLRAHLDQVKSWTGDYQGLRVTPRDQA
;
A
#
# COMPACT_ATOMS: atom_id res chain seq x y z
N MET A 1 6.27 -18.87 21.41
CA MET A 1 6.76 -17.55 21.87
C MET A 1 5.73 -16.53 21.42
N GLY A 2 5.11 -15.80 22.34
CA GLY A 2 4.20 -14.69 21.99
C GLY A 2 4.97 -13.49 21.43
N PRO A 3 4.30 -12.49 20.83
CA PRO A 3 4.96 -11.33 20.22
C PRO A 3 5.75 -10.53 21.29
N PRO A 4 6.94 -9.97 20.96
CA PRO A 4 7.83 -9.31 21.93
C PRO A 4 7.15 -8.21 22.76
N LEU A 5 6.18 -7.50 22.18
CA LEU A 5 5.42 -6.41 22.82
C LEU A 5 4.45 -6.89 23.93
N SER A 6 4.13 -8.19 24.00
CA SER A 6 3.22 -8.77 25.01
C SER A 6 3.87 -9.03 26.38
N ARG A 7 5.19 -8.83 26.51
CA ARG A 7 5.97 -9.18 27.70
C ARG A 7 6.52 -7.94 28.40
N VAL A 8 6.38 -7.89 29.73
CA VAL A 8 6.84 -6.73 30.51
C VAL A 8 8.29 -6.82 30.97
N SER A 9 8.84 -5.64 31.17
CA SER A 9 10.07 -5.36 31.92
C SER A 9 9.89 -5.11 33.43
N ALA A 10 8.69 -5.23 33.98
CA ALA A 10 8.36 -4.58 35.24
C ALA A 10 9.13 -5.18 36.41
N ARG A 11 9.73 -4.29 37.22
CA ARG A 11 10.48 -4.57 38.46
C ARG A 11 11.81 -5.32 38.28
N ARG A 12 12.58 -4.95 37.25
CA ARG A 12 13.98 -5.40 37.14
C ARG A 12 14.88 -4.61 38.09
N SER A 13 15.67 -5.33 38.89
CA SER A 13 16.94 -4.79 39.38
C SER A 13 17.92 -4.61 38.20
N SER A 14 19.05 -3.96 38.43
CA SER A 14 20.04 -3.54 37.42
C SER A 14 20.30 -4.51 36.25
N LEU A 15 20.48 -5.81 36.53
CA LEU A 15 20.64 -6.86 35.49
C LEU A 15 20.32 -8.29 35.95
N ALA A 16 20.43 -8.58 37.26
CA ALA A 16 20.38 -9.96 37.80
C ALA A 16 19.02 -10.37 38.38
N GLY A 17 17.95 -9.62 38.07
CA GLY A 17 16.64 -9.82 38.66
C GLY A 17 16.53 -9.21 40.07
N SER A 18 15.31 -9.16 40.60
CA SER A 18 15.03 -8.54 41.90
C SER A 18 15.16 -9.55 43.03
N THR A 19 15.82 -9.17 44.13
CA THR A 19 15.87 -9.97 45.37
C THR A 19 14.63 -9.78 46.24
N PHE A 20 13.75 -8.84 45.91
CA PHE A 20 12.56 -8.50 46.71
C PHE A 20 11.25 -8.61 45.92
N ALA A 21 11.28 -8.41 44.59
CA ALA A 21 10.14 -8.61 43.71
C ALA A 21 10.20 -10.01 43.09
N LEU A 22 9.85 -11.02 43.90
CA LEU A 22 9.94 -12.44 43.54
C LEU A 22 8.85 -12.91 42.56
N HIS A 23 7.81 -12.10 42.37
CA HIS A 23 6.65 -12.39 41.51
C HIS A 23 6.47 -11.34 40.42
N PRO A 24 7.42 -11.21 39.45
CA PRO A 24 7.33 -10.23 38.37
C PRO A 24 6.13 -10.46 37.44
N GLU A 25 5.57 -11.67 37.40
CA GLU A 25 4.35 -12.02 36.67
C GLU A 25 3.11 -11.27 37.20
N LEU A 26 3.06 -10.97 38.50
CA LEU A 26 1.97 -10.18 39.07
C LEU A 26 2.04 -8.73 38.59
N ALA A 27 3.25 -8.15 38.62
CA ALA A 27 3.49 -6.79 38.11
C ALA A 27 3.24 -6.69 36.59
N ALA A 28 3.52 -7.75 35.84
CA ALA A 28 3.20 -7.84 34.42
C ALA A 28 1.69 -7.73 34.18
N ARG A 29 0.91 -8.54 34.90
CA ARG A 29 -0.55 -8.55 34.81
C ARG A 29 -1.16 -7.22 35.27
N GLU A 30 -0.67 -6.64 36.36
CA GLU A 30 -1.08 -5.31 36.86
C GLU A 30 -0.87 -4.19 35.84
N GLN A 31 0.10 -4.35 34.93
CA GLN A 31 0.39 -3.38 33.87
C GLN A 31 -0.30 -3.74 32.56
N GLY A 32 -0.98 -4.88 32.46
CA GLY A 32 -1.67 -5.31 31.23
C GLY A 32 -0.79 -6.08 30.24
N TYR A 33 0.35 -6.62 30.68
CA TYR A 33 1.12 -7.59 29.91
C TYR A 33 0.67 -9.01 30.20
N GLU A 34 0.91 -9.92 29.24
CA GLU A 34 0.56 -11.34 29.39
C GLU A 34 1.43 -12.04 30.45
N THR A 35 2.73 -11.71 30.47
CA THR A 35 3.70 -12.33 31.37
C THR A 35 4.97 -11.48 31.55
N SER A 36 5.82 -11.85 32.50
CA SER A 36 7.15 -11.27 32.70
C SER A 36 8.18 -11.84 31.73
N ALA A 37 9.25 -11.09 31.48
CA ALA A 37 10.41 -11.59 30.74
C ALA A 37 11.08 -12.79 31.44
N GLU A 38 11.62 -13.72 30.65
CA GLU A 38 12.21 -14.98 31.13
C GLU A 38 13.67 -14.82 31.61
N ASN A 39 14.37 -13.77 31.17
CA ASN A 39 15.77 -13.52 31.50
C ASN A 39 16.01 -12.04 31.77
N SER A 40 16.47 -11.67 32.97
CA SER A 40 16.62 -10.26 33.36
C SER A 40 17.67 -9.47 32.57
N ILE A 41 18.71 -10.14 32.05
CA ILE A 41 19.79 -9.52 31.26
C ILE A 41 19.28 -9.15 29.87
N ASP A 42 18.70 -10.12 29.17
CA ASP A 42 18.07 -9.91 27.85
C ASP A 42 17.04 -8.79 27.95
N ALA A 43 16.21 -8.90 28.97
CA ALA A 43 15.10 -8.01 29.18
C ALA A 43 15.61 -6.55 29.23
N VAL A 44 16.67 -6.20 29.98
CA VAL A 44 17.20 -4.82 30.07
C VAL A 44 18.03 -4.39 28.87
N GLY A 45 18.65 -5.34 28.16
CA GLY A 45 19.59 -5.08 27.07
C GLY A 45 18.95 -5.04 25.67
N SER A 46 17.86 -5.78 25.45
CA SER A 46 17.23 -5.90 24.13
C SER A 46 16.41 -4.65 23.76
N ARG A 47 16.34 -4.38 22.45
CA ARG A 47 15.46 -3.40 21.80
C ARG A 47 14.72 -3.98 20.60
N ASP A 48 14.60 -5.30 20.52
CA ASP A 48 14.02 -5.99 19.37
C ASP A 48 12.58 -5.53 19.11
N ALA A 49 11.80 -5.33 20.17
CA ALA A 49 10.42 -4.85 20.05
C ALA A 49 10.33 -3.44 19.42
N ALA A 50 11.28 -2.54 19.73
CA ALA A 50 11.34 -1.21 19.14
C ALA A 50 11.78 -1.26 17.67
N ILE A 51 12.73 -2.13 17.35
CA ILE A 51 13.20 -2.36 15.97
C ILE A 51 12.08 -2.95 15.11
N GLU A 52 11.37 -3.97 15.63
CA GLU A 52 10.23 -4.59 14.94
C GLU A 52 9.11 -3.58 14.71
N PHE A 53 8.79 -2.76 15.72
CA PHE A 53 7.83 -1.67 15.58
C PHE A 53 8.23 -0.69 14.47
N LEU A 54 9.47 -0.21 14.49
CA LEU A 54 9.99 0.70 13.46
C LEU A 54 10.01 0.06 12.07
N PHE A 55 10.28 -1.25 11.97
CA PHE A 55 10.20 -1.99 10.72
C PHE A 55 8.78 -1.98 10.15
N VAL A 56 7.78 -2.30 10.97
CA VAL A 56 6.36 -2.28 10.55
C VAL A 56 5.95 -0.86 10.13
N CYS A 57 6.32 0.16 10.91
CA CYS A 57 6.04 1.56 10.59
C CYS A 57 6.71 2.01 9.28
N SER A 58 7.98 1.63 9.08
CA SER A 58 8.73 1.94 7.86
C SER A 58 8.10 1.27 6.64
N LEU A 59 7.78 -0.02 6.72
CA LEU A 59 7.16 -0.75 5.63
C LEU A 59 5.79 -0.16 5.27
N THR A 60 4.99 0.18 6.28
CA THR A 60 3.69 0.85 6.08
C THR A 60 3.85 2.17 5.32
N LEU A 61 4.82 3.01 5.70
CA LEU A 61 5.07 4.27 5.01
C LEU A 61 5.68 4.08 3.61
N ILE A 62 6.45 3.02 3.38
CA ILE A 62 6.94 2.66 2.03
C ILE A 62 5.75 2.29 1.12
N ASP A 63 4.82 1.46 1.59
CA ASP A 63 3.63 1.11 0.81
C ASP A 63 2.76 2.35 0.51
N ILE A 64 2.60 3.22 1.51
CA ILE A 64 1.95 4.52 1.34
C ILE A 64 2.69 5.40 0.32
N SER A 65 4.02 5.43 0.34
CA SER A 65 4.81 6.25 -0.58
C SER A 65 4.56 5.90 -2.04
N ARG A 66 4.24 4.63 -2.34
CA ARG A 66 3.89 4.16 -3.68
C ARG A 66 2.53 4.71 -4.10
N LEU A 67 1.53 4.68 -3.22
CA LEU A 67 0.24 5.35 -3.47
C LEU A 67 0.40 6.86 -3.64
N CYS A 68 1.29 7.49 -2.87
CA CYS A 68 1.58 8.91 -3.01
C CYS A 68 2.15 9.24 -4.40
N GLU A 69 3.07 8.44 -4.93
CA GLU A 69 3.62 8.61 -6.29
C GLU A 69 2.53 8.55 -7.36
N GLU A 70 1.63 7.57 -7.23
CA GLU A 70 0.48 7.42 -8.12
C GLU A 70 -0.40 8.67 -8.07
N ILE A 71 -0.79 9.13 -6.87
CA ILE A 71 -1.62 10.34 -6.71
C ILE A 71 -0.95 11.58 -7.32
N ILE A 72 0.36 11.76 -7.11
CA ILE A 72 1.13 12.87 -7.67
C ILE A 72 1.11 12.83 -9.21
N SER A 73 1.31 11.64 -9.77
CA SER A 73 1.25 11.43 -11.22
C SER A 73 -0.15 11.67 -11.77
N TRP A 74 -1.17 11.08 -11.16
CA TRP A 74 -2.58 11.19 -11.56
C TRP A 74 -3.10 12.64 -11.50
N ALA A 75 -2.63 13.43 -10.54
CA ALA A 75 -3.01 14.83 -10.37
C ALA A 75 -2.25 15.79 -11.29
N SER A 76 -1.17 15.34 -11.93
CA SER A 76 -0.40 16.18 -12.85
C SER A 76 -1.23 16.64 -14.04
N GLN A 77 -0.83 17.76 -14.65
CA GLN A 77 -1.53 18.29 -15.83
C GLN A 77 -1.48 17.32 -17.03
N GLN A 78 -0.40 16.53 -17.14
CA GLN A 78 -0.19 15.59 -18.23
C GLN A 78 -1.15 14.41 -18.17
N PHE A 79 -1.42 13.89 -16.97
CA PHE A 79 -2.35 12.77 -16.77
C PHE A 79 -3.78 13.28 -16.57
N GLY A 80 -4.00 14.19 -15.62
CA GLY A 80 -5.31 14.78 -15.32
C GLY A 80 -6.39 13.77 -14.92
N TRP A 81 -5.99 12.65 -14.32
CA TRP A 81 -6.88 11.54 -13.95
C TRP A 81 -7.68 11.82 -12.69
N ILE A 82 -7.14 12.63 -11.77
CA ILE A 82 -7.84 13.01 -10.55
C ILE A 82 -7.87 14.52 -10.36
N ARG A 83 -8.91 14.99 -9.68
CA ARG A 83 -9.01 16.36 -9.17
C ARG A 83 -9.09 16.30 -7.64
N MET A 84 -8.12 16.94 -6.98
CA MET A 84 -8.06 17.02 -5.53
C MET A 84 -9.02 18.07 -4.98
N ASP A 85 -9.50 17.85 -3.77
CA ASP A 85 -10.28 18.83 -2.99
C ASP A 85 -9.38 19.95 -2.46
N ASP A 86 -9.88 21.19 -2.45
CA ASP A 86 -9.12 22.37 -2.00
C ASP A 86 -8.70 22.28 -0.52
N ALA A 87 -9.43 21.52 0.31
CA ALA A 87 -9.04 21.28 1.71
C ALA A 87 -7.81 20.36 1.86
N TYR A 88 -7.42 19.65 0.80
CA TYR A 88 -6.37 18.62 0.82
C TYR A 88 -5.21 18.91 -0.16
N CYS A 89 -5.18 20.09 -0.77
CA CYS A 89 -4.10 20.54 -1.64
C CYS A 89 -3.80 22.02 -1.43
N THR A 90 -2.57 22.46 -1.69
CA THR A 90 -2.30 23.90 -1.81
C THR A 90 -2.54 24.38 -3.24
N GLY A 91 -2.90 25.66 -3.38
CA GLY A 91 -3.11 26.31 -4.67
C GLY A 91 -2.24 27.55 -4.84
N SER A 92 -2.04 27.97 -6.09
CA SER A 92 -1.43 29.27 -6.38
C SER A 92 -2.50 30.36 -6.46
N SER A 93 -2.25 31.51 -5.83
CA SER A 93 -3.10 32.70 -5.99
C SER A 93 -3.09 33.27 -7.42
N ILE A 94 -2.06 32.95 -8.21
CA ILE A 94 -1.89 33.39 -9.60
C ILE A 94 -2.49 32.36 -10.58
N MET A 95 -2.43 31.07 -10.23
CA MET A 95 -2.93 29.96 -11.06
C MET A 95 -3.98 29.16 -10.27
N PRO A 96 -5.25 29.57 -10.29
CA PRO A 96 -6.32 28.95 -9.47
C PRO A 96 -6.59 27.48 -9.82
N GLN A 97 -6.21 27.04 -11.01
CA GLN A 97 -6.29 25.65 -11.46
C GLN A 97 -5.13 24.77 -10.98
N LYS A 98 -4.01 25.37 -10.56
CA LYS A 98 -2.82 24.62 -10.12
C LYS A 98 -3.01 24.19 -8.68
N LYS A 99 -3.28 22.89 -8.48
CA LYS A 99 -3.37 22.23 -7.18
C LYS A 99 -2.14 21.36 -6.96
N ASN A 100 -1.43 21.56 -5.85
CA ASN A 100 -0.24 20.78 -5.52
C ASN A 100 -0.63 19.61 -4.58
N PRO A 101 -0.14 18.39 -4.83
CA PRO A 101 -0.43 17.22 -4.01
C PRO A 101 0.44 17.17 -2.75
N ASP A 102 0.50 18.25 -1.96
CA ASP A 102 1.48 18.42 -0.86
C ASP A 102 1.42 17.30 0.18
N ILE A 103 0.22 16.81 0.50
CA ILE A 103 0.03 15.70 1.45
C ILE A 103 0.74 14.43 0.94
N ALA A 104 0.59 14.11 -0.34
CA ALA A 104 1.25 12.96 -0.94
C ALA A 104 2.77 13.15 -1.01
N GLU A 105 3.24 14.35 -1.38
CA GLU A 105 4.67 14.67 -1.43
C GLU A 105 5.34 14.57 -0.05
N ILE A 106 4.71 15.15 0.99
CA ILE A 106 5.20 15.11 2.36
C ILE A 106 5.19 13.68 2.89
N ALA A 107 4.11 12.93 2.69
CA ALA A 107 4.03 11.54 3.15
C ALA A 107 5.07 10.65 2.44
N ARG A 108 5.31 10.85 1.13
CA ARG A 108 6.38 10.18 0.38
C ARG A 108 7.75 10.50 0.99
N GLY A 109 8.02 11.76 1.33
CA GLY A 109 9.27 12.15 2.01
C GLY A 109 9.41 11.58 3.43
N LYS A 110 8.30 11.52 4.19
CA LYS A 110 8.26 10.97 5.55
C LYS A 110 8.55 9.47 5.60
N SER A 111 8.31 8.71 4.52
CA SER A 111 8.74 7.31 4.42
C SER A 111 10.26 7.15 4.58
N GLY A 112 11.05 8.05 3.99
CA GLY A 112 12.51 8.05 4.14
C GLY A 112 12.98 8.43 5.54
N ARG A 113 12.22 9.27 6.26
CA ARG A 113 12.53 9.66 7.64
C ARG A 113 12.46 8.46 8.58
N VAL A 114 11.32 7.76 8.59
CA VAL A 114 11.10 6.61 9.48
C VAL A 114 11.98 5.42 9.11
N LEU A 115 12.26 5.23 7.81
CA LEU A 115 13.28 4.25 7.38
C LEU A 115 14.67 4.60 7.93
N GLY A 116 15.02 5.88 7.95
CA GLY A 116 16.24 6.38 8.58
C GLY A 116 16.30 6.06 10.08
N ASP A 117 15.20 6.24 10.80
CA ASP A 117 15.10 5.93 12.22
C ASP A 117 15.30 4.44 12.51
N LEU A 118 14.71 3.56 11.69
CA LEU A 118 14.93 2.12 11.76
C LEU A 118 16.41 1.78 11.57
N MET A 119 17.02 2.27 10.48
CA MET A 119 18.44 2.01 10.18
C MET A 119 19.35 2.56 11.28
N GLY A 120 19.02 3.74 11.81
CA GLY A 120 19.71 4.38 12.92
C GLY A 120 19.67 3.52 14.18
N LEU A 121 18.49 3.06 14.60
CA LEU A 121 18.36 2.21 15.79
C LEU A 121 19.08 0.87 15.61
N MET A 122 18.96 0.22 14.46
CA MET A 122 19.70 -1.02 14.17
C MET A 122 21.21 -0.81 14.25
N ALA A 123 21.72 0.32 13.75
CA ALA A 123 23.12 0.67 13.84
C ALA A 123 23.56 0.95 15.28
N THR A 124 22.72 1.62 16.08
CA THR A 124 22.97 1.89 17.51
C THR A 124 23.07 0.61 18.34
N VAL A 125 22.20 -0.37 18.11
CA VAL A 125 22.22 -1.62 18.89
C VAL A 125 23.30 -2.60 18.43
N LYS A 126 23.83 -2.42 17.22
CA LYS A 126 24.79 -3.33 16.61
C LYS A 126 26.02 -3.47 17.52
N SER A 127 26.29 -4.72 17.91
CA SER A 127 27.49 -5.10 18.67
C SER A 127 27.59 -4.49 20.07
N LEU A 128 26.48 -4.03 20.66
CA LEU A 128 26.48 -3.65 22.07
C LEU A 128 26.71 -4.89 22.96
N PRO A 129 27.62 -4.82 23.95
CA PRO A 129 27.76 -5.89 24.93
C PRO A 129 26.54 -5.92 25.85
N LEU A 130 26.21 -7.09 26.40
CA LEU A 130 25.18 -7.19 27.43
C LEU A 130 25.60 -6.44 28.71
N ALA A 131 24.70 -5.84 29.50
CA ALA A 131 23.24 -5.84 29.38
C ALA A 131 22.72 -4.46 28.95
N TYR A 132 22.56 -3.53 29.90
CA TYR A 132 22.16 -2.15 29.62
C TYR A 132 23.39 -1.27 29.33
N ASN A 133 23.32 -0.53 28.23
CA ASN A 133 24.24 0.56 27.88
C ASN A 133 23.44 1.85 27.67
N ARG A 134 24.07 3.01 27.89
CA ARG A 134 23.37 4.31 27.78
C ARG A 134 22.94 4.61 26.34
N ASP A 135 23.60 4.00 25.36
CA ASP A 135 23.28 3.97 23.93
C ASP A 135 21.81 3.57 23.68
N LEU A 136 21.27 2.68 24.52
CA LEU A 136 19.89 2.21 24.44
C LEU A 136 18.84 3.28 24.80
N ALA A 137 19.25 4.51 25.10
CA ALA A 137 18.35 5.65 25.28
C ALA A 137 17.88 6.27 23.96
N GLU A 138 18.57 6.01 22.85
CA GLU A 138 18.22 6.49 21.50
C GLU A 138 16.97 5.81 20.92
N ASP A 139 16.52 4.71 21.53
CA ASP A 139 15.30 3.98 21.15
C ASP A 139 14.04 4.87 21.07
N LYS A 140 13.87 5.74 22.06
CA LYS A 140 12.67 6.57 22.24
C LYS A 140 12.51 7.60 21.14
N ASN A 141 13.60 8.25 20.73
CA ASN A 141 13.55 9.29 19.72
C ASN A 141 13.03 8.71 18.40
N ALA A 142 13.57 7.57 17.98
CA ALA A 142 13.15 6.86 16.78
C ALA A 142 11.68 6.41 16.85
N VAL A 143 11.28 5.77 17.96
CA VAL A 143 9.91 5.27 18.13
C VAL A 143 8.88 6.40 18.17
N PHE A 144 9.15 7.48 18.89
CA PHE A 144 8.24 8.62 18.97
C PHE A 144 8.10 9.33 17.63
N ASP A 145 9.20 9.51 16.90
CA ASP A 145 9.14 10.14 15.57
C ASP A 145 8.29 9.34 14.57
N ALA A 146 8.38 8.00 14.62
CA ALA A 146 7.56 7.13 13.79
C ALA A 146 6.07 7.22 14.14
N VAL A 147 5.73 7.27 15.44
CA VAL A 147 4.34 7.45 15.91
C VAL A 147 3.79 8.80 15.44
N ASP A 148 4.48 9.89 15.77
CA ASP A 148 4.07 11.25 15.41
C ASP A 148 3.89 11.40 13.88
N THR A 149 4.79 10.78 13.11
CA THR A 149 4.71 10.77 11.65
C THR A 149 3.45 10.04 11.15
N LEU A 150 3.15 8.85 11.67
CA LEU A 150 1.99 8.07 11.24
C LEU A 150 0.67 8.70 11.66
N GLU A 151 0.60 9.27 12.87
CA GLU A 151 -0.59 9.96 13.38
C GLU A 151 -0.99 11.17 12.53
N VAL A 152 -0.01 11.83 11.90
CA VAL A 152 -0.26 12.95 10.98
C VAL A 152 -0.51 12.46 9.55
N ALA A 153 0.31 11.53 9.05
CA ALA A 153 0.26 11.12 7.64
C ALA A 153 -1.00 10.32 7.28
N LEU A 154 -1.41 9.37 8.13
CA LEU A 154 -2.53 8.46 7.83
C LEU A 154 -3.87 9.19 7.71
N PRO A 155 -4.28 10.08 8.64
CA PRO A 155 -5.54 10.80 8.50
C PRO A 155 -5.54 11.78 7.31
N ALA A 156 -4.41 12.46 7.07
CA ALA A 156 -4.27 13.39 5.97
C ALA A 156 -4.44 12.69 4.61
N LEU A 157 -3.75 11.57 4.41
CA LEU A 157 -3.88 10.76 3.19
C LEU A 157 -5.25 10.12 3.05
N SER A 158 -5.84 9.64 4.15
CA SER A 158 -7.19 9.09 4.13
C SER A 158 -8.22 10.14 3.69
N GLY A 159 -8.06 11.39 4.13
CA GLY A 159 -8.89 12.51 3.70
C GLY A 159 -8.67 12.87 2.23
N LEU A 160 -7.42 12.91 1.76
CA LEU A 160 -7.09 13.14 0.35
C LEU A 160 -7.73 12.08 -0.57
N VAL A 161 -7.56 10.80 -0.23
CA VAL A 161 -8.10 9.68 -1.03
C VAL A 161 -9.62 9.66 -1.05
N ARG A 162 -10.24 10.03 0.06
CA ARG A 162 -11.71 10.06 0.19
C ARG A 162 -12.36 11.18 -0.62
N THR A 163 -11.64 12.26 -0.87
CA THR A 163 -12.22 13.50 -1.40
C THR A 163 -11.84 13.79 -2.86
N PHE A 164 -10.75 13.23 -3.38
CA PHE A 164 -10.45 13.41 -4.80
C PHE A 164 -11.54 12.79 -5.67
N THR A 165 -11.76 13.38 -6.84
CA THR A 165 -12.67 12.85 -7.86
C THR A 165 -11.89 12.35 -9.06
N VAL A 166 -12.30 11.21 -9.63
CA VAL A 166 -11.71 10.67 -10.87
C VAL A 166 -12.34 11.33 -12.10
N ASN A 167 -11.52 11.76 -13.03
CA ASN A 167 -11.94 12.23 -14.35
C ASN A 167 -12.14 11.03 -15.28
N VAL A 168 -13.33 10.45 -15.23
CA VAL A 168 -13.67 9.23 -15.99
C VAL A 168 -13.43 9.43 -17.49
N GLU A 169 -13.81 10.57 -18.04
CA GLU A 169 -13.62 10.87 -19.47
C GLU A 169 -12.14 10.82 -19.87
N ALA A 170 -11.26 11.48 -19.11
CA ALA A 170 -9.84 11.47 -19.38
C ALA A 170 -9.23 10.06 -19.25
N THR A 171 -9.63 9.31 -18.21
CA THR A 171 -9.12 7.94 -18.01
C THR A 171 -9.60 6.99 -19.09
N THR A 172 -10.88 7.06 -19.50
CA THR A 172 -11.44 6.24 -20.57
C THR A 172 -10.75 6.52 -21.91
N LYS A 173 -10.55 7.80 -22.24
CA LYS A 173 -9.84 8.20 -23.47
C LYS A 173 -8.39 7.71 -23.48
N GLN A 174 -7.69 7.77 -22.35
CA GLN A 174 -6.30 7.31 -22.28
C GLN A 174 -6.18 5.79 -22.24
N ALA A 175 -7.19 5.09 -21.71
CA ALA A 175 -7.19 3.62 -21.65
C ALA A 175 -7.19 2.95 -23.03
N THR A 176 -7.75 3.61 -24.06
CA THR A 176 -7.78 3.11 -25.45
C THR A 176 -6.68 3.70 -26.33
N ALA A 177 -5.92 4.68 -25.82
CA ALA A 177 -4.89 5.35 -26.60
C ALA A 177 -3.74 4.39 -26.91
N GLY A 178 -3.20 4.46 -28.14
CA GLY A 178 -2.03 3.67 -28.54
C GLY A 178 -2.30 2.19 -28.75
N PHE A 179 -3.53 1.83 -29.19
CA PHE A 179 -3.91 0.46 -29.53
C PHE A 179 -3.69 -0.56 -28.41
N THR A 180 -3.88 -0.16 -27.14
CA THR A 180 -3.75 -1.01 -25.95
C THR A 180 -4.58 -2.29 -25.99
N LEU A 181 -5.68 -2.29 -26.74
CA LEU A 181 -6.54 -3.45 -26.97
C LEU A 181 -5.98 -4.47 -28.00
N ALA A 182 -4.78 -4.25 -28.55
CA ALA A 182 -4.12 -5.19 -29.45
C ALA A 182 -3.95 -6.59 -28.84
N THR A 183 -3.67 -6.66 -27.54
CA THR A 183 -3.56 -7.94 -26.82
C THR A 183 -4.88 -8.71 -26.83
N GLU A 184 -6.02 -8.02 -26.76
CA GLU A 184 -7.34 -8.65 -26.80
C GLU A 184 -7.63 -9.31 -28.16
N VAL A 185 -7.10 -8.74 -29.25
CA VAL A 185 -7.15 -9.36 -30.59
C VAL A 185 -6.34 -10.65 -30.62
N ALA A 186 -5.13 -10.63 -30.07
CA ALA A 186 -4.29 -11.82 -30.02
C ALA A 186 -4.93 -12.94 -29.18
N ASP A 187 -5.49 -12.60 -28.02
CA ASP A 187 -6.21 -13.55 -27.16
C ASP A 187 -7.48 -14.08 -27.82
N TRP A 188 -8.22 -13.23 -28.55
CA TRP A 188 -9.40 -13.64 -29.30
C TRP A 188 -9.07 -14.62 -30.45
N LEU A 189 -7.97 -14.38 -31.17
CA LEU A 189 -7.46 -15.31 -32.20
C LEU A 189 -6.99 -16.62 -31.57
N ALA A 190 -6.27 -16.55 -30.45
CA ALA A 190 -5.79 -17.75 -29.74
C ALA A 190 -6.93 -18.64 -29.23
N LYS A 191 -8.06 -18.04 -28.80
CA LYS A 191 -9.29 -18.76 -28.42
C LYS A 191 -9.96 -19.51 -29.58
N GLN A 192 -9.55 -19.23 -30.82
CA GLN A 192 -10.00 -19.92 -32.04
C GLN A 192 -8.96 -20.92 -32.55
N ASP A 193 -8.11 -21.43 -31.66
CA ASP A 193 -7.07 -22.42 -31.94
C ASP A 193 -5.94 -21.91 -32.86
N ILE A 194 -5.77 -20.58 -33.00
CA ILE A 194 -4.62 -20.00 -33.68
C ILE A 194 -3.42 -19.99 -32.73
N PRO A 195 -2.23 -20.50 -33.12
CA PRO A 195 -1.04 -20.43 -32.28
C PRO A 195 -0.74 -19.01 -31.82
N PHE A 196 -0.47 -18.80 -30.53
CA PHE A 196 -0.32 -17.46 -29.96
C PHE A 196 0.74 -16.60 -30.66
N SER A 197 1.85 -17.21 -31.13
CA SER A 197 2.87 -16.50 -31.91
C SER A 197 2.29 -15.89 -33.20
N GLU A 198 1.44 -16.65 -33.89
CA GLU A 198 0.78 -16.21 -35.12
C GLU A 198 -0.32 -15.19 -34.81
N ALA A 199 -1.12 -15.41 -33.76
CA ALA A 199 -2.12 -14.45 -33.29
C ALA A 199 -1.49 -13.08 -32.95
N HIS A 200 -0.32 -13.08 -32.31
CA HIS A 200 0.43 -11.88 -31.99
C HIS A 200 0.96 -11.17 -33.26
N GLU A 201 1.44 -11.92 -34.25
CA GLU A 201 1.86 -11.36 -35.54
C GLU A 201 0.69 -10.70 -36.29
N ILE A 202 -0.47 -11.35 -36.31
CA ILE A 202 -1.71 -10.82 -36.93
C ILE A 202 -2.16 -9.54 -36.21
N SER A 203 -2.21 -9.55 -34.88
CA SER A 203 -2.56 -8.37 -34.09
C SER A 203 -1.58 -7.21 -34.34
N GLY A 204 -0.27 -7.48 -34.38
CA GLY A 204 0.73 -6.49 -34.74
C GLY A 204 0.58 -5.97 -36.17
N ALA A 205 0.16 -6.81 -37.12
CA ALA A 205 -0.14 -6.38 -38.49
C ALA A 205 -1.36 -5.45 -38.54
N LEU A 206 -2.38 -5.74 -37.73
CA LEU A 206 -3.57 -4.90 -37.60
C LEU A 206 -3.24 -3.52 -37.04
N VAL A 207 -2.42 -3.45 -35.98
CA VAL A 207 -1.92 -2.18 -35.42
C VAL A 207 -1.19 -1.35 -36.49
N ARG A 208 -0.24 -1.97 -37.21
CA ARG A 208 0.50 -1.29 -38.28
C ARG A 208 -0.42 -0.79 -39.40
N PHE A 209 -1.46 -1.56 -39.74
CA PHE A 209 -2.45 -1.15 -40.72
C PHE A 209 -3.21 0.09 -40.25
N CYS A 210 -3.68 0.11 -39.00
CA CYS A 210 -4.35 1.27 -38.40
C CYS A 210 -3.45 2.51 -38.39
N GLU A 211 -2.20 2.38 -37.92
CA GLU A 211 -1.23 3.49 -37.87
C GLU A 211 -0.94 4.07 -39.26
N THR A 212 -0.73 3.20 -40.25
CA THR A 212 -0.41 3.62 -41.63
C THR A 212 -1.57 4.38 -42.28
N ASN A 213 -2.81 4.03 -41.94
CA ASN A 213 -4.02 4.61 -42.52
C ASN A 213 -4.66 5.70 -41.64
N GLY A 214 -4.11 5.98 -40.45
CA GLY A 214 -4.68 6.94 -39.50
C GLY A 214 -6.08 6.55 -39.00
N LEU A 215 -6.32 5.25 -38.82
CA LEU A 215 -7.60 4.69 -38.35
C LEU A 215 -7.49 4.21 -36.90
N ASP A 216 -8.59 4.25 -36.16
CA ASP A 216 -8.72 3.51 -34.89
C ASP A 216 -9.44 2.16 -35.13
N TYR A 217 -9.40 1.26 -34.15
CA TYR A 217 -10.05 -0.05 -34.23
C TYR A 217 -11.55 0.03 -34.55
N GLY A 218 -12.23 1.06 -34.04
CA GLY A 218 -13.65 1.29 -34.28
C GLY A 218 -13.98 1.62 -35.75
N ASP A 219 -13.01 2.17 -36.49
CA ASP A 219 -13.21 2.68 -37.86
C ASP A 219 -13.00 1.60 -38.94
N LEU A 220 -12.42 0.45 -38.57
CA LEU A 220 -12.07 -0.61 -39.52
C LEU A 220 -13.32 -1.26 -40.13
N SER A 221 -13.40 -1.33 -41.46
CA SER A 221 -14.42 -2.12 -42.14
C SER A 221 -14.11 -3.62 -42.09
N THR A 222 -15.11 -4.47 -42.35
CA THR A 222 -14.91 -5.92 -42.46
C THR A 222 -13.90 -6.27 -43.55
N GLU A 223 -13.93 -5.55 -44.67
CA GLU A 223 -13.01 -5.73 -45.79
C GLU A 223 -11.59 -5.34 -45.39
N GLN A 224 -11.43 -4.27 -44.61
CA GLN A 224 -10.12 -3.85 -44.09
C GLN A 224 -9.55 -4.88 -43.11
N LEU A 225 -10.37 -5.41 -42.20
CA LEU A 225 -9.96 -6.50 -41.29
C LEU A 225 -9.49 -7.73 -42.09
N ALA A 226 -10.28 -8.20 -43.04
CA ALA A 226 -9.95 -9.34 -43.89
C ALA A 226 -8.72 -9.10 -44.79
N SER A 227 -8.43 -7.84 -45.15
CA SER A 227 -7.24 -7.48 -45.91
C SER A 227 -5.93 -7.61 -45.12
N VAL A 228 -6.01 -7.50 -43.79
CA VAL A 228 -4.87 -7.74 -42.89
C VAL A 228 -4.65 -9.25 -42.72
N ASP A 229 -5.71 -9.97 -42.35
CA ASP A 229 -5.72 -11.44 -42.30
C ASP A 229 -7.16 -11.96 -42.41
N PRO A 230 -7.44 -12.99 -43.24
CA PRO A 230 -8.79 -13.52 -43.42
C PRO A 230 -9.44 -14.08 -42.14
N ARG A 231 -8.65 -14.36 -41.08
CA ARG A 231 -9.14 -14.84 -39.78
C ARG A 231 -9.63 -13.71 -38.87
N LEU A 232 -9.37 -12.45 -39.21
CA LEU A 232 -9.96 -11.29 -38.54
C LEU A 232 -11.40 -11.10 -39.02
N THR A 233 -12.30 -11.94 -38.51
CA THR A 233 -13.73 -11.84 -38.83
C THR A 233 -14.38 -10.63 -38.11
N PRO A 234 -15.56 -10.16 -38.53
CA PRO A 234 -16.25 -9.02 -37.89
C PRO A 234 -16.41 -9.13 -36.37
N GLU A 235 -16.49 -10.36 -35.86
CA GLU A 235 -16.66 -10.69 -34.46
C GLU A 235 -15.49 -10.22 -33.59
N VAL A 236 -14.29 -9.99 -34.16
CA VAL A 236 -13.14 -9.42 -33.43
C VAL A 236 -13.48 -8.05 -32.82
N LYS A 237 -14.39 -7.30 -33.42
CA LYS A 237 -14.84 -6.00 -32.88
C LYS A 237 -15.49 -6.12 -31.50
N SER A 238 -16.01 -7.30 -31.14
CA SER A 238 -16.60 -7.54 -29.82
C SER A 238 -15.59 -7.45 -28.68
N VAL A 239 -14.30 -7.70 -28.94
CA VAL A 239 -13.23 -7.62 -27.93
C VAL A 239 -12.48 -6.28 -27.96
N LEU A 240 -12.77 -5.42 -28.93
CA LEU A 240 -12.14 -4.10 -29.10
C LEU A 240 -12.86 -2.99 -28.30
N THR A 241 -13.38 -3.35 -27.12
CA THR A 241 -14.00 -2.41 -26.18
C THR A 241 -13.34 -2.54 -24.81
N ILE A 242 -13.32 -1.46 -24.04
CA ILE A 242 -12.76 -1.46 -22.67
C ILE A 242 -13.53 -2.45 -21.80
N GLU A 243 -14.86 -2.48 -21.93
CA GLU A 243 -15.74 -3.35 -21.17
C GLU A 243 -15.44 -4.83 -21.43
N ALA A 244 -15.26 -5.21 -22.70
CA ALA A 244 -14.91 -6.58 -23.06
C ALA A 244 -13.53 -6.97 -22.56
N ALA A 245 -12.54 -6.07 -22.68
CA ALA A 245 -11.20 -6.29 -22.14
C ALA A 245 -11.23 -6.52 -20.63
N LEU A 246 -11.91 -5.65 -19.88
CA LEU A 246 -12.07 -5.81 -18.43
C LEU A 246 -12.72 -7.14 -18.07
N GLU A 247 -13.81 -7.53 -18.74
CA GLU A 247 -14.50 -8.80 -18.47
C GLU A 247 -13.65 -10.03 -18.84
N ALA A 248 -12.78 -9.92 -19.85
CA ALA A 248 -11.88 -11.00 -20.24
C ALA A 248 -10.87 -11.34 -19.13
N HIS A 249 -10.42 -10.35 -18.36
CA HIS A 249 -9.52 -10.51 -17.21
C HIS A 249 -10.27 -10.98 -15.95
N SER A 250 -11.00 -12.10 -16.07
CA SER A 250 -11.87 -12.69 -15.05
C SER A 250 -11.20 -13.82 -14.23
N GLY A 251 -9.87 -13.97 -14.31
CA GLY A 251 -9.11 -14.82 -13.40
C GLY A 251 -9.15 -14.34 -11.95
N PHE A 252 -8.76 -15.19 -10.99
CA PHE A 252 -8.64 -14.75 -9.60
C PHE A 252 -7.63 -13.59 -9.48
N GLY A 253 -8.08 -12.46 -8.94
CA GLY A 253 -7.27 -11.24 -8.83
C GLY A 253 -7.24 -10.39 -10.10
N GLY A 254 -8.01 -10.74 -11.13
CA GLY A 254 -8.13 -9.94 -12.35
C GLY A 254 -9.00 -8.68 -12.18
N THR A 255 -9.08 -7.89 -13.25
CA THR A 255 -9.73 -6.56 -13.28
C THR A 255 -11.19 -6.58 -13.70
N ALA A 256 -11.77 -7.77 -13.98
CA ALA A 256 -13.20 -7.89 -14.26
C ALA A 256 -14.05 -7.33 -13.10
N PRO A 257 -15.15 -6.60 -13.38
CA PRO A 257 -15.96 -5.96 -12.34
C PRO A 257 -16.39 -6.89 -11.21
N HIS A 258 -16.77 -8.13 -11.54
CA HIS A 258 -17.15 -9.13 -10.54
C HIS A 258 -15.96 -9.58 -9.66
N ARG A 259 -14.74 -9.66 -10.23
CA ARG A 259 -13.52 -10.00 -9.48
C ARG A 259 -13.09 -8.90 -8.53
N VAL A 260 -13.21 -7.65 -8.96
CA VAL A 260 -12.94 -6.48 -8.10
C VAL A 260 -13.96 -6.43 -6.95
N ALA A 261 -15.24 -6.73 -7.21
CA ALA A 261 -16.26 -6.82 -6.16
C ALA A 261 -15.96 -7.94 -5.14
N GLU A 262 -15.53 -9.12 -5.59
CA GLU A 262 -15.08 -10.21 -4.73
C GLU A 262 -13.86 -9.81 -3.87
N GLN A 263 -12.87 -9.13 -4.46
CA GLN A 263 -11.70 -8.63 -3.74
C GLN A 263 -12.10 -7.63 -2.65
N LEU A 264 -12.99 -6.69 -2.96
CA LEU A 264 -13.50 -5.72 -2.01
C LEU A 264 -14.24 -6.38 -0.84
N ALA A 265 -15.03 -7.41 -1.12
CA ALA A 265 -15.72 -8.18 -0.08
C ALA A 265 -14.73 -8.87 0.88
N ARG A 266 -13.68 -9.51 0.34
CA ARG A 266 -12.61 -10.12 1.16
C ARG A 266 -11.87 -9.09 2.01
N LEU A 267 -11.53 -7.93 1.43
CA LEU A 267 -10.86 -6.85 2.15
C LEU A 267 -11.73 -6.32 3.30
N ARG A 268 -13.02 -6.09 3.07
CA ARG A 268 -13.96 -5.65 4.12
C ARG A 268 -14.03 -6.65 5.28
N ALA A 269 -14.16 -7.94 4.97
CA ALA A 269 -14.19 -8.98 6.00
C ALA A 269 -12.89 -9.01 6.83
N HIS A 270 -11.74 -8.84 6.19
CA HIS A 270 -10.46 -8.75 6.90
C HIS A 270 -10.38 -7.48 7.78
N LEU A 271 -10.79 -6.32 7.26
CA LEU A 271 -10.81 -5.07 8.02
C LEU A 271 -11.73 -5.15 9.23
N ASP A 272 -12.86 -5.85 9.14
CA ASP A 272 -13.77 -6.01 10.27
C ASP A 272 -13.18 -6.87 11.39
N GLN A 273 -12.38 -7.90 11.05
CA GLN A 273 -11.59 -8.65 12.03
C GLN A 273 -10.56 -7.76 12.73
N VAL A 274 -9.84 -6.95 11.97
CA VAL A 274 -8.84 -6.01 12.53
C VAL A 274 -9.52 -4.97 13.42
N LYS A 275 -10.66 -4.40 13.01
CA LYS A 275 -11.43 -3.45 13.81
C LYS A 275 -11.92 -4.07 15.12
N SER A 276 -12.46 -5.30 15.07
CA SER A 276 -12.88 -6.02 16.29
C SER A 276 -11.69 -6.16 17.22
N TRP A 277 -10.55 -6.62 16.72
CA TRP A 277 -9.33 -6.73 17.51
C TRP A 277 -8.91 -5.40 18.13
N THR A 278 -8.93 -4.28 17.38
CA THR A 278 -8.60 -2.95 17.93
C THR A 278 -9.62 -2.42 18.94
N GLY A 279 -10.92 -2.74 18.77
CA GLY A 279 -11.98 -2.32 19.68
C GLY A 279 -11.99 -3.12 20.97
N ASP A 280 -11.63 -4.40 20.88
CA ASP A 280 -11.50 -5.31 22.02
C ASP A 280 -10.15 -5.15 22.74
N TYR A 281 -9.17 -4.48 22.11
CA TYR A 281 -7.85 -4.24 22.68
C TYR A 281 -7.95 -3.35 23.93
N GLN A 282 -7.85 -3.98 25.10
CA GLN A 282 -7.92 -3.29 26.39
C GLN A 282 -6.61 -2.62 26.81
N GLY A 283 -5.54 -2.79 26.03
CA GLY A 283 -4.24 -2.17 26.23
C GLY A 283 -3.55 -2.50 27.57
N LEU A 284 -2.43 -1.79 27.74
CA LEU A 284 -1.65 -1.66 28.97
C LEU A 284 -2.42 -0.80 29.98
N ARG A 285 -3.33 -1.39 30.75
CA ARG A 285 -4.05 -0.66 31.80
C ARG A 285 -3.13 -0.50 33.01
N VAL A 286 -2.76 0.75 33.32
CA VAL A 286 -2.34 1.09 34.68
C VAL A 286 -3.58 0.91 35.56
N THR A 287 -3.58 -0.10 36.42
CA THR A 287 -4.63 -0.26 37.43
C THR A 287 -4.75 1.07 38.20
N PRO A 288 -5.93 1.72 38.28
CA PRO A 288 -6.09 2.94 39.07
C PRO A 288 -5.62 2.69 40.50
N ARG A 289 -4.86 3.62 41.09
CA ARG A 289 -4.30 3.51 42.45
C ARG A 289 -5.34 3.22 43.54
N ASP A 290 -6.62 3.44 43.24
CA ASP A 290 -7.72 3.32 44.19
C ASP A 290 -8.24 1.88 44.36
N GLN A 291 -7.61 0.89 43.72
CA GLN A 291 -7.97 -0.54 43.82
C GLN A 291 -6.81 -1.47 44.27
N ALA A 292 -5.72 -0.92 44.83
CA ALA A 292 -4.58 -1.68 45.36
C ALA A 292 -4.45 -1.57 46.88
#